data_AF-A0A9X2C3C4-F1
#
_entry.id   AF-A0A9X2C3C4-F1
#
_cell.length_a   1.000
_cell.length_b   1.000
_cell.length_c   1.000
_cell.angle_alpha   90.00
_cell.angle_beta   90.00
_cell.angle_gamma   90.00
#
_symmetry.space_group_name_H-M   'P 1'
#
loop_
_entity.id
_entity.type
_entity.pdbx_description
1 polymer ?
#
loop_
_entity_poly.entity_id
_entity_poly.type
_entity_poly.pdbx_seq_one_letter_code
_entity_poly.pdbx_strand_id
1 'polypeptide(L)'
;MTNQTKSTFSPVPDRDGLEARFGVRVASMLGERAQATAPDISERLRFAREQALVRAQAARQVQTAAAPVVVGRGRAAVLANPLGWWFKLGSAAPLALLVLGLAGIAHVHDKAQIAAVAEVDAALLSDDLPPAAYTDPGFAEYLKTHQE
;
A
#
# COMPACT_ATOMS: atom_id res chain seq x y z
N MET A 1 46.90 22.46 -21.89
CA MET A 1 46.53 21.41 -20.92
C MET A 1 45.02 21.46 -20.72
N THR A 2 44.26 20.58 -21.38
CA THR A 2 42.80 20.51 -21.31
C THR A 2 42.40 19.38 -20.35
N ASN A 3 41.84 19.72 -19.19
CA ASN A 3 41.38 18.73 -18.22
C ASN A 3 39.97 18.24 -18.58
N GLN A 4 39.89 16.96 -18.93
CA GLN A 4 38.66 16.20 -19.11
C GLN A 4 38.13 15.77 -17.73
N THR A 5 37.04 16.35 -17.26
CA THR A 5 36.31 15.86 -16.08
C THR A 5 35.48 14.64 -16.47
N LYS A 6 36.03 13.45 -16.23
CA LYS A 6 35.36 12.16 -16.42
C LYS A 6 34.27 12.02 -15.35
N SER A 7 33.03 12.35 -15.68
CA SER A 7 31.87 12.15 -14.81
C SER A 7 31.64 10.65 -14.63
N THR A 8 31.87 10.15 -13.42
CA THR A 8 31.58 8.78 -13.01
C THR A 8 30.07 8.64 -12.80
N PHE A 9 29.36 8.21 -13.84
CA PHE A 9 27.96 7.80 -13.72
C PHE A 9 27.89 6.48 -12.93
N SER A 10 27.40 6.54 -11.69
CA SER A 10 27.03 5.33 -10.96
C SER A 10 25.74 4.79 -11.57
N PRO A 11 25.69 3.55 -12.09
CA PRO A 11 24.46 2.99 -12.61
C PRO A 11 23.48 2.79 -11.46
N VAL A 12 22.37 3.53 -11.48
CA VAL A 12 21.23 3.24 -10.61
C VAL A 12 20.79 1.80 -10.88
N PRO A 13 20.69 0.93 -9.87
CA PRO A 13 20.27 -0.44 -10.09
C PRO A 13 18.88 -0.46 -10.72
N ASP A 14 18.74 -1.23 -11.80
CA ASP A 14 17.49 -1.47 -12.51
C ASP A 14 16.49 -2.14 -11.56
N ARG A 15 15.62 -1.31 -10.97
CA ARG A 15 14.64 -1.72 -9.96
C ARG A 15 13.63 -2.68 -10.56
N ASP A 16 13.21 -2.45 -11.80
CA ASP A 16 12.24 -3.28 -12.51
C ASP A 16 12.78 -4.70 -12.71
N GLY A 17 14.06 -4.82 -13.09
CA GLY A 17 14.73 -6.11 -13.18
C GLY A 17 14.85 -6.84 -11.83
N LEU A 18 15.05 -6.12 -10.73
CA LEU A 18 15.08 -6.70 -9.39
C LEU A 18 13.69 -7.16 -8.93
N GLU A 19 12.65 -6.35 -9.17
CA GLU A 19 11.26 -6.68 -8.85
C GLU A 19 10.76 -7.89 -9.64
N ALA A 20 11.08 -7.98 -10.93
CA ALA A 20 10.73 -9.13 -11.76
C ALA A 20 11.37 -10.43 -11.23
N ARG A 21 12.66 -10.39 -10.88
CA ARG A 21 13.37 -11.54 -10.31
C ARG A 21 12.80 -11.95 -8.94
N PHE A 22 12.42 -10.98 -8.12
CA PHE A 22 11.75 -11.24 -6.85
C PHE A 22 10.37 -11.89 -7.07
N GLY A 23 9.56 -11.34 -7.97
CA GLY A 23 8.25 -11.87 -8.31
C GLY A 23 8.30 -13.32 -8.79
N VAL A 24 9.25 -13.65 -9.68
CA VAL A 24 9.46 -15.03 -10.15
C VAL A 24 9.83 -15.95 -8.99
N ARG A 25 10.70 -15.52 -8.08
CA ARG A 25 11.13 -16.34 -6.92
C ARG A 25 9.98 -16.58 -5.93
N VAL A 26 9.16 -15.57 -5.67
CA VAL A 26 7.99 -15.71 -4.81
C VAL A 26 6.96 -16.62 -5.46
N ALA A 27 6.70 -16.45 -6.76
CA ALA A 27 5.78 -17.30 -7.49
C ALA A 27 6.24 -18.76 -7.53
N SER A 28 7.54 -19.01 -7.73
CA SER A 28 8.08 -20.38 -7.72
C SER A 28 7.96 -21.03 -6.35
N MET A 29 8.33 -20.31 -5.28
CA MET A 29 8.20 -20.81 -3.91
C MET A 29 6.72 -21.11 -3.56
N LEU A 30 5.82 -20.20 -3.90
CA LEU A 30 4.39 -20.38 -3.64
C LEU A 30 3.82 -21.56 -4.45
N GLY A 31 4.27 -21.72 -5.70
CA GLY A 31 3.91 -22.85 -6.56
C GLY A 31 4.37 -24.19 -5.99
N GLU A 32 5.62 -24.28 -5.52
CA GLU A 32 6.14 -25.49 -4.86
C GLU A 32 5.35 -25.82 -3.58
N ARG A 33 5.04 -24.81 -2.75
CA ARG A 33 4.23 -25.00 -1.53
C ARG A 33 2.79 -25.39 -1.84
N ALA A 34 2.20 -24.86 -2.91
CA ALA A 34 0.86 -25.23 -3.35
C ALA A 34 0.79 -26.70 -3.84
N GLN A 35 1.88 -27.27 -4.36
CA GLN A 35 1.95 -28.69 -4.72
C GLN A 35 2.06 -29.60 -3.49
N ALA A 36 2.55 -29.10 -2.36
CA ALA A 36 2.65 -29.83 -1.10
C ALA A 36 1.36 -29.81 -0.26
N THR A 37 0.24 -29.34 -0.82
CA THR A 37 -1.05 -29.31 -0.12
C THR A 37 -1.60 -30.73 0.08
N ALA A 38 -2.35 -30.95 1.16
CA ALA A 38 -2.91 -32.26 1.48
C ALA A 38 -3.81 -32.81 0.33
N PRO A 39 -3.80 -34.13 0.08
CA PRO A 39 -4.54 -34.73 -1.03
C PRO A 39 -6.04 -34.41 -1.01
N ASP A 40 -6.67 -34.39 0.16
CA ASP A 40 -8.11 -34.09 0.33
C ASP A 40 -8.46 -32.66 -0.14
N ILE A 41 -7.59 -31.68 0.10
CA ILE A 41 -7.78 -30.30 -0.36
C ILE A 41 -7.63 -30.22 -1.87
N SER A 42 -6.65 -30.94 -2.44
CA SER A 42 -6.45 -30.99 -3.90
C SER A 42 -7.66 -31.57 -4.62
N GLU A 43 -8.27 -32.62 -4.06
CA GLU A 43 -9.48 -33.26 -4.60
C GLU A 43 -10.67 -32.31 -4.53
N ARG A 44 -10.89 -31.67 -3.37
CA ARG A 44 -11.97 -30.68 -3.21
C ARG A 44 -11.83 -29.50 -4.17
N LEU A 45 -10.60 -29.01 -4.38
CA LEU A 45 -10.32 -27.95 -5.35
C LEU A 45 -10.58 -28.42 -6.79
N ARG A 46 -10.22 -29.67 -7.13
CA ARG A 46 -10.52 -30.26 -8.43
C ARG A 46 -12.03 -30.35 -8.66
N PHE A 47 -12.80 -30.87 -7.71
CA PHE A 47 -14.26 -30.91 -7.80
C PHE A 47 -14.86 -29.50 -7.96
N ALA A 48 -14.38 -28.53 -7.17
CA ALA A 48 -14.82 -27.14 -7.29
C ALA A 48 -14.51 -26.55 -8.67
N ARG A 49 -13.33 -26.84 -9.23
CA ARG A 49 -12.92 -26.41 -10.57
C ARG A 49 -13.80 -27.03 -11.65
N GLU A 50 -14.04 -28.35 -11.60
CA GLU A 50 -14.91 -29.04 -12.56
C GLU A 50 -16.32 -28.45 -12.52
N GLN A 51 -16.89 -28.22 -11.34
CA GLN A 51 -18.19 -27.57 -11.20
C GLN A 51 -18.21 -26.12 -11.73
N ALA A 52 -17.16 -25.35 -11.47
CA ALA A 52 -17.04 -23.98 -11.97
C ALA A 52 -16.92 -23.95 -13.49
N LEU A 53 -16.19 -24.89 -14.09
CA LEU A 53 -16.07 -25.02 -15.55
C LEU A 53 -17.41 -25.39 -16.19
N VAL A 54 -18.16 -26.33 -15.61
CA VAL A 54 -19.50 -26.70 -16.08
C VAL A 54 -20.44 -25.48 -16.03
N ARG A 55 -20.45 -24.75 -14.91
CA ARG A 55 -21.24 -23.50 -14.79
C ARG A 55 -20.81 -22.43 -15.78
N ALA A 56 -19.51 -22.26 -16.00
CA ALA A 56 -18.97 -21.30 -16.96
C ALA A 56 -19.31 -21.67 -18.42
N GLN A 57 -19.29 -22.97 -18.75
CA GLN A 57 -19.71 -23.47 -20.06
C GLN A 57 -21.20 -23.25 -20.28
N ALA A 58 -22.05 -23.58 -19.30
CA ALA A 58 -23.48 -23.30 -19.37
C ALA A 58 -23.76 -21.79 -19.54
N ALA A 59 -23.06 -20.94 -18.78
CA ALA A 59 -23.16 -19.49 -18.92
C ALA A 59 -22.70 -19.00 -20.31
N ARG A 60 -21.65 -19.60 -20.88
CA ARG A 60 -21.18 -19.29 -22.24
C ARG A 60 -22.19 -19.75 -23.30
N GLN A 61 -22.81 -20.93 -23.13
CA GLN A 61 -23.84 -21.43 -24.05
C GLN A 61 -25.08 -20.54 -24.06
N VAL A 62 -25.51 -20.06 -22.89
CA VAL A 62 -26.60 -19.06 -22.78
C VAL A 62 -26.20 -17.73 -23.43
N GLN A 63 -24.96 -17.28 -23.26
CA GLN A 63 -24.45 -16.08 -23.94
C GLN A 63 -24.37 -16.24 -25.45
N THR A 64 -24.00 -17.41 -25.99
CA THR A 64 -23.99 -17.65 -27.44
C THR A 64 -25.40 -17.76 -28.03
N ALA A 65 -26.39 -18.23 -27.26
CA ALA A 65 -27.79 -18.24 -27.67
C ALA A 65 -28.47 -16.87 -27.54
N ALA A 66 -27.94 -15.98 -26.69
CA ALA A 66 -28.48 -14.65 -26.42
C ALA A 66 -27.69 -13.48 -27.05
N ALA A 67 -26.64 -13.76 -27.83
CA ALA A 67 -25.84 -12.70 -28.46
C ALA A 67 -26.40 -12.36 -29.86
N PRO A 68 -27.03 -11.19 -30.07
CA PRO A 68 -26.83 -10.52 -31.34
C PRO A 68 -25.33 -10.21 -31.43
N VAL A 69 -24.72 -10.56 -32.56
CA VAL A 69 -23.36 -10.11 -32.89
C VAL A 69 -23.36 -8.59 -32.89
N VAL A 70 -22.89 -7.97 -31.80
CA VAL A 70 -22.57 -6.55 -31.76
C VAL A 70 -21.07 -6.43 -31.99
N VAL A 71 -20.68 -6.50 -33.26
CA VAL A 71 -19.45 -5.85 -33.73
C VAL A 71 -19.74 -4.35 -33.65
N GLY A 72 -19.45 -3.75 -32.49
CA GLY A 72 -19.87 -2.37 -32.24
C GLY A 72 -19.13 -1.78 -31.05
N ARG A 73 -18.01 -1.14 -31.35
CA ARG A 73 -17.26 -0.25 -30.47
C ARG A 73 -18.22 0.77 -29.83
N GLY A 74 -18.60 0.59 -28.56
CA GLY A 74 -19.25 1.64 -27.78
C GLY A 74 -20.27 1.16 -26.75
N ARG A 75 -19.92 1.39 -25.47
CA ARG A 75 -20.65 1.73 -24.23
C ARG A 75 -22.20 1.62 -24.10
N ALA A 76 -22.97 1.30 -25.13
CA ALA A 76 -24.43 1.32 -25.13
C ALA A 76 -25.09 -0.02 -24.75
N ALA A 77 -24.42 -1.17 -24.97
CA ALA A 77 -24.98 -2.49 -24.63
C ALA A 77 -25.14 -2.74 -23.11
N VAL A 78 -24.57 -1.87 -22.26
CA VAL A 78 -24.60 -2.02 -20.79
C VAL A 78 -25.83 -1.37 -20.16
N LEU A 79 -26.59 -0.53 -20.87
CA LEU A 79 -27.63 0.29 -20.22
C LEU A 79 -29.01 -0.37 -20.06
N ALA A 80 -29.30 -1.52 -20.69
CA ALA A 80 -30.67 -2.06 -20.74
C ALA A 80 -30.89 -3.35 -19.94
N ASN A 81 -29.93 -3.80 -19.12
CA ASN A 81 -30.06 -5.06 -18.39
C ASN A 81 -30.21 -4.83 -16.87
N PRO A 82 -31.30 -5.27 -16.21
CA PRO A 82 -31.43 -5.21 -14.74
C PRO A 82 -30.33 -6.03 -14.01
N LEU A 83 -29.70 -6.99 -14.69
CA LEU A 83 -28.51 -7.69 -14.20
C LEU A 83 -27.27 -6.77 -14.12
N GLY A 84 -27.22 -5.71 -14.92
CA GLY A 84 -26.12 -4.75 -15.00
C GLY A 84 -25.89 -3.96 -13.70
N TRP A 85 -26.94 -3.71 -12.90
CA TRP A 85 -26.78 -3.04 -11.60
C TRP A 85 -26.06 -3.92 -10.57
N TRP A 86 -26.35 -5.22 -10.54
CA TRP A 86 -25.61 -6.20 -9.73
C TRP A 86 -24.16 -6.35 -10.18
N PHE A 87 -23.88 -6.31 -11.50
CA PHE A 87 -22.51 -6.28 -12.01
C PHE A 87 -21.78 -4.96 -11.73
N LYS A 88 -22.48 -3.81 -11.72
CA LYS A 88 -21.91 -2.52 -11.29
C LYS A 88 -21.54 -2.56 -9.80
N LEU A 89 -22.36 -3.16 -8.95
CA LEU A 89 -22.00 -3.43 -7.55
C LEU A 89 -20.82 -4.41 -7.44
N GLY A 90 -20.81 -5.46 -8.25
CA GLY A 90 -19.69 -6.41 -8.32
C GLY A 90 -18.37 -5.77 -8.75
N SER A 91 -18.40 -4.81 -9.68
CA SER A 91 -17.23 -4.04 -10.10
C SER A 91 -16.80 -3.00 -9.07
N ALA A 92 -17.70 -2.54 -8.19
CA ALA A 92 -17.39 -1.61 -7.12
C ALA A 92 -16.78 -2.32 -5.89
N ALA A 93 -17.02 -3.62 -5.73
CA ALA A 93 -16.49 -4.42 -4.63
C ALA A 93 -14.96 -4.35 -4.45
N PRO A 94 -14.11 -4.50 -5.50
CA PRO A 94 -12.66 -4.36 -5.34
C PRO A 94 -12.23 -2.93 -4.98
N LEU A 95 -12.94 -1.90 -5.48
CA LEU A 95 -12.68 -0.50 -5.12
C LEU A 95 -13.03 -0.23 -3.65
N ALA A 96 -14.17 -0.75 -3.19
CA ALA A 96 -14.59 -0.66 -1.79
C ALA A 96 -13.62 -1.40 -0.86
N LEU A 97 -13.16 -2.59 -1.25
CA LEU A 97 -12.13 -3.35 -0.53
C LEU A 97 -10.81 -2.56 -0.45
N LEU A 98 -10.41 -1.89 -1.54
CA LEU A 98 -9.21 -1.06 -1.57
C LEU A 98 -9.34 0.13 -0.60
N VAL A 99 -10.46 0.84 -0.63
CA VAL A 99 -10.71 1.98 0.26
C VAL A 99 -10.75 1.53 1.73
N LEU A 100 -11.44 0.42 2.03
CA LEU A 100 -11.48 -0.16 3.37
C LEU A 100 -10.11 -0.64 3.84
N GLY A 101 -9.34 -1.30 2.96
CA GLY A 101 -7.97 -1.72 3.25
C GLY A 101 -7.05 -0.55 3.54
N LEU A 102 -7.12 0.50 2.73
CA LEU A 102 -6.33 1.73 2.91
C LEU A 102 -6.71 2.47 4.20
N ALA A 103 -8.01 2.62 4.48
CA ALA A 103 -8.50 3.23 5.71
C ALA A 103 -8.11 2.42 6.95
N GLY A 104 -8.15 1.08 6.87
CA GLY A 104 -7.70 0.19 7.93
C GLY A 104 -6.20 0.35 8.24
N ILE A 105 -5.35 0.41 7.22
CA ILE A 105 -3.90 0.64 7.38
C ILE A 105 -3.61 2.03 7.98
N ALA A 106 -4.34 3.05 7.54
CA ALA A 106 -4.22 4.41 8.06
C ALA A 106 -4.62 4.49 9.55
N HIS A 107 -5.69 3.79 9.95
CA HIS A 107 -6.15 3.79 11.34
C HIS A 107 -5.15 3.13 12.30
N VAL A 108 -4.32 2.19 11.82
CA VAL A 108 -3.25 1.58 12.64
C VAL A 108 -2.08 2.54 12.88
N HIS A 109 -1.90 3.57 12.04
CA HIS A 109 -0.81 4.54 12.18
C HIS A 109 -1.12 5.72 13.12
N ASP A 110 -2.37 5.94 13.51
CA ASP A 110 -2.76 7.08 14.36
C ASP A 110 -2.46 6.91 15.86
N LYS A 111 -1.78 5.84 16.27
CA LYS A 111 -1.46 5.60 17.71
C LYS A 111 0.02 5.53 18.07
N ALA A 112 0.92 5.87 17.14
CA ALA A 112 2.37 5.82 17.43
C ALA A 112 3.06 7.20 17.47
N GLN A 113 2.39 8.30 17.15
CA GLN A 113 3.07 9.58 16.93
C GLN A 113 2.49 10.76 17.72
N ILE A 114 2.13 10.55 18.99
CA ILE A 114 1.85 11.67 19.92
C ILE A 114 2.69 11.60 21.23
N ALA A 115 3.35 10.48 21.54
CA ALA A 115 4.15 10.38 22.77
C ALA A 115 5.64 10.75 22.62
N ALA A 116 6.19 10.77 21.40
CA ALA A 116 7.65 10.87 21.21
C ALA A 116 8.21 12.29 20.95
N VAL A 117 7.36 13.31 20.76
CA VAL A 117 7.80 14.70 20.50
C VAL A 117 7.60 15.61 21.72
N ALA A 118 6.72 15.26 22.65
CA ALA A 118 6.48 16.07 23.85
C ALA A 118 7.61 15.95 24.88
N GLU A 119 8.33 14.84 24.91
CA GLU A 119 9.34 14.59 25.95
C GLU A 119 10.62 15.43 25.76
N VAL A 120 10.98 15.75 24.51
CA VAL A 120 12.16 16.56 24.20
C VAL A 120 11.92 18.05 24.48
N ASP A 121 10.73 18.56 24.16
CA ASP A 121 10.39 19.98 24.37
C ASP A 121 10.03 20.26 25.84
N ALA A 122 9.46 19.27 26.56
CA ALA A 122 9.21 19.38 28.00
C ALA A 122 10.52 19.41 28.80
N ALA A 123 11.54 18.62 28.44
CA ALA A 123 12.85 18.69 29.09
C ALA A 123 13.58 20.02 28.83
N LEU A 124 13.31 20.69 27.70
CA LEU A 124 13.82 22.03 27.40
C LEU A 124 13.02 23.14 28.12
N LEU A 125 11.72 22.96 28.38
CA LEU A 125 10.89 23.92 29.10
C LEU A 125 10.88 23.73 30.63
N SER A 126 11.29 22.56 31.12
CA SER A 126 11.30 22.21 32.55
C SER A 126 12.70 22.05 33.15
N ASP A 127 13.76 22.50 32.46
CA ASP A 127 15.08 22.57 33.09
C ASP A 127 15.03 23.66 34.16
N ASP A 128 14.77 23.21 35.38
CA ASP A 128 14.78 24.02 36.60
C ASP A 128 16.23 24.43 36.84
N LEU A 129 16.60 25.61 36.36
CA LEU A 129 17.93 26.16 36.58
C LEU A 129 18.10 26.32 38.10
N PRO A 130 19.05 25.59 38.74
CA PRO A 130 19.18 25.61 40.19
C PRO A 130 19.39 27.06 40.66
N PRO A 131 18.80 27.48 41.78
CA PRO A 131 18.82 28.89 42.22
C PRO A 131 20.22 29.49 42.38
N ALA A 132 21.26 28.66 42.40
CA ALA A 132 22.67 29.08 42.33
C ALA A 132 23.07 29.77 41.02
N ALA A 133 22.33 29.58 39.91
CA ALA A 133 22.60 30.22 38.63
C ALA A 133 22.21 31.72 38.62
N TYR A 134 21.26 32.13 39.47
CA TYR A 134 20.91 33.54 39.65
C TYR A 134 21.94 34.32 40.46
N THR A 135 22.89 33.64 41.11
CA THR A 135 23.95 34.24 41.92
C THR A 135 25.31 34.31 41.21
N ASP A 136 25.36 34.09 39.89
CA ASP A 136 26.61 34.26 39.16
C ASP A 136 27.08 35.73 39.21
N PRO A 137 28.33 36.02 39.61
CA PRO A 137 28.87 37.38 39.66
C PRO A 137 28.70 38.18 38.37
N GLY A 138 28.58 37.54 37.19
CA GLY A 138 28.32 38.21 35.92
C GLY A 138 26.94 38.88 35.82
N PHE A 139 25.90 38.32 36.44
CA PHE A 139 24.54 38.89 36.40
C PHE A 139 24.43 40.16 37.24
N ALA A 140 25.19 40.23 38.34
CA ALA A 140 25.30 41.44 39.17
C ALA A 140 26.01 42.59 38.42
N GLU A 141 26.90 42.28 37.48
CA GLU A 141 27.54 43.28 36.61
C GLU A 141 26.56 43.81 35.55
N TYR A 142 25.73 42.94 34.97
CA TYR A 142 24.65 43.32 34.03
C TYR A 142 23.62 44.28 34.66
N LEU A 143 23.24 44.07 35.92
CA LEU A 143 22.33 44.98 36.62
C LEU A 143 22.96 46.35 36.90
N LYS A 144 24.28 46.41 37.13
CA LYS A 144 24.99 47.67 37.36
C LYS A 144 25.12 48.50 36.08
N THR A 145 25.25 47.86 34.91
CA THR A 145 25.37 48.57 33.63
C THR A 145 24.04 49.14 33.12
N HIS A 146 22.90 48.64 33.61
CA HIS A 146 21.56 49.12 33.24
C HIS A 146 20.96 50.12 34.24
N GLN A 147 21.71 50.49 35.29
CA GLN A 147 21.26 51.40 36.35
C GLN A 147 22.01 52.76 36.32
N GLU A 148 22.68 53.06 35.20
CA GLU A 148 23.03 54.43 34.79
C GLU A 148 22.15 54.86 33.61
#